data_AF-A0A969TF00-F1
#
_entry.id   AF-A0A969TF00-F1
#
_cell.length_a   1.000
_cell.length_b   1.000
_cell.length_c   1.000
_cell.angle_alpha   90.00
_cell.angle_beta   90.00
_cell.angle_gamma   90.00
#
_symmetry.space_group_name_H-M   'P 1'
#
loop_
_entity.id
_entity.type
_entity.pdbx_description
1 polymer ?
#
loop_
_entity_poly.entity_id
_entity_poly.type
_entity_poly.pdbx_seq_one_letter_code
_entity_poly.pdbx_strand_id
1 'polypeptide(L)'
;MAWTDRPSFTHAGDGSQRLFVVEQEGRIRIVQDGTVLPEPFLDISERVFCCGERGLLGLAFPPDYASKGYFYVNYSARNQAPLNDGDTVVARFALSADPNRADPASETIILTVSQPFGNHNGGEIAFGPDGYLYIGMGDGGSANDPQNYAQTTTTLLGKLLRIDVESESDQPYTIPPDNPFAELDGYQPEIWALGLRNPWRFAFDRETGDLYIADVGQGDYEEISFQPASSSGGENYGWRCKEGSHDFNLDGDCPNLDLVPPIHDYDHSNGNCSVTGGYVYRGNTYPLMQGIYMYGDYCSGLVWGLQPDGNDGWINELLLETPFQRGLSSFGEDEQGELYIADQVSNAIYPLIDQRNQTAQPSVQWSEAAYETPESAVTVPLTVTLSTTSTQTILVDYAADQSHAAISGTLTFTPEQTLATLVLSITDDTLPEPDEMIVLNLLNPTGATLGNPVSTTVTILDDDRGDGLLDINHTNGQPGSTFVVSGSDFVPSSMVQVQVSPPPSILQQTRSITVETDTNGQFRLLLTTTGADTGTYTVTVADSPGVATSFTLAADAALREPPADSADLPVLNLGQQLPTVYLPLITRQG
;
A
#
# COMPACT_ATOMS: atom_id res chain seq x y z
N MET A 1 -1.83 -9.26 13.83
CA MET A 1 -2.80 -10.35 13.56
C MET A 1 -2.61 -10.74 12.12
N ALA A 2 -2.57 -12.04 11.82
CA ALA A 2 -2.51 -12.52 10.43
C ALA A 2 -3.95 -12.69 9.92
N TRP A 3 -4.16 -12.41 8.63
CA TRP A 3 -5.43 -12.59 7.93
C TRP A 3 -5.20 -13.51 6.74
N THR A 4 -6.27 -14.15 6.28
CA THR A 4 -6.26 -15.32 5.40
C THR A 4 -6.86 -14.99 4.05
N ASP A 5 -5.96 -14.62 3.12
CA ASP A 5 -6.17 -14.52 1.67
C ASP A 5 -7.25 -13.55 1.15
N ARG A 6 -6.89 -12.85 0.06
CA ARG A 6 -7.74 -11.90 -0.67
C ARG A 6 -7.95 -12.41 -2.09
N PRO A 7 -8.90 -13.34 -2.31
CA PRO A 7 -9.08 -13.96 -3.60
C PRO A 7 -9.69 -13.01 -4.64
N SER A 8 -10.60 -12.12 -4.25
CA SER A 8 -11.25 -11.14 -5.14
C SER A 8 -11.56 -9.84 -4.40
N PHE A 9 -11.55 -8.71 -5.11
CA PHE A 9 -12.03 -7.43 -4.60
C PHE A 9 -12.46 -6.50 -5.75
N THR A 10 -13.56 -5.77 -5.56
CA THR A 10 -14.19 -4.96 -6.61
C THR A 10 -15.04 -3.82 -6.03
N HIS A 11 -15.56 -2.95 -6.88
CA HIS A 11 -16.46 -1.86 -6.50
C HIS A 11 -17.95 -2.22 -6.63
N ALA A 12 -18.83 -1.40 -6.04
CA ALA A 12 -20.28 -1.62 -6.12
C ALA A 12 -21.01 -0.91 -7.28
N GLY A 13 -20.39 0.11 -7.91
CA GLY A 13 -21.02 0.84 -9.02
C GLY A 13 -22.19 1.73 -8.58
N ASP A 14 -22.18 2.17 -7.31
CA ASP A 14 -23.20 3.01 -6.68
C ASP A 14 -22.75 4.47 -6.51
N GLY A 15 -21.51 4.80 -6.90
CA GLY A 15 -20.90 6.13 -6.77
C GLY A 15 -20.35 6.42 -5.37
N SER A 16 -20.23 5.39 -4.51
CA SER A 16 -19.73 5.53 -3.14
C SER A 16 -18.20 5.46 -3.00
N GLN A 17 -17.48 5.11 -4.07
CA GLN A 17 -16.03 4.86 -4.08
C GLN A 17 -15.58 3.81 -3.04
N ARG A 18 -16.48 2.90 -2.65
CA ARG A 18 -16.18 1.77 -1.75
C ARG A 18 -15.63 0.60 -2.54
N LEU A 19 -14.46 0.09 -2.10
CA LEU A 19 -13.93 -1.19 -2.54
C LEU A 19 -14.36 -2.28 -1.54
N PHE A 20 -14.89 -3.38 -2.05
CA PHE A 20 -15.35 -4.53 -1.28
C PHE A 20 -14.35 -5.66 -1.44
N VAL A 21 -13.67 -5.99 -0.34
CA VAL A 21 -12.57 -6.96 -0.30
C VAL A 21 -13.07 -8.27 0.27
N VAL A 22 -12.97 -9.35 -0.51
CA VAL A 22 -13.27 -10.71 -0.04
C VAL A 22 -12.12 -11.22 0.82
N GLU A 23 -12.44 -11.82 1.96
CA GLU A 23 -11.52 -12.63 2.78
C GLU A 23 -11.90 -14.11 2.67
N GLN A 24 -10.95 -14.99 2.34
CA GLN A 24 -11.21 -16.41 2.03
C GLN A 24 -11.98 -17.15 3.13
N GLU A 25 -11.80 -16.75 4.39
CA GLU A 25 -12.51 -17.26 5.57
C GLU A 25 -14.05 -17.10 5.53
N GLY A 26 -14.59 -16.29 4.62
CA GLY A 26 -16.03 -16.05 4.50
C GLY A 26 -16.48 -14.68 4.98
N ARG A 27 -15.67 -13.64 4.77
CA ARG A 27 -16.04 -12.25 5.07
C ARG A 27 -15.89 -11.35 3.86
N ILE A 28 -16.60 -10.24 3.88
CA ILE A 28 -16.37 -9.11 2.98
C ILE A 28 -16.08 -7.89 3.86
N ARG A 29 -14.95 -7.21 3.60
CA ARG A 29 -14.57 -5.93 4.21
C ARG A 29 -14.87 -4.78 3.25
N ILE A 30 -15.14 -3.58 3.78
CA ILE A 30 -15.14 -2.35 2.97
C ILE A 30 -13.83 -1.61 3.21
N VAL A 31 -13.20 -1.17 2.13
CA VAL A 31 -12.20 -0.10 2.12
C VAL A 31 -12.88 1.16 1.58
N GLN A 32 -12.73 2.26 2.33
CA GLN A 32 -13.22 3.59 1.96
C GLN A 32 -12.19 4.64 2.38
N ASP A 33 -11.94 5.63 1.53
CA ASP A 33 -10.93 6.69 1.73
C ASP A 33 -9.52 6.14 2.09
N GLY A 34 -9.16 4.99 1.52
CA GLY A 34 -7.90 4.29 1.79
C GLY A 34 -7.82 3.59 3.16
N THR A 35 -8.93 3.46 3.89
CA THR A 35 -9.03 2.84 5.22
C THR A 35 -10.01 1.66 5.24
N VAL A 36 -9.71 0.61 6.02
CA VAL A 36 -10.62 -0.53 6.23
C VAL A 36 -11.65 -0.16 7.29
N LEU A 37 -12.95 -0.27 6.99
CA LEU A 37 -14.02 -0.04 7.98
C LEU A 37 -13.96 -1.08 9.11
N PRO A 38 -14.33 -0.75 10.37
CA PRO A 38 -14.15 -1.66 11.51
C PRO A 38 -14.99 -2.94 11.47
N GLU A 39 -16.24 -2.83 11.02
CA GLU A 39 -17.17 -3.95 10.85
C GLU A 39 -17.07 -4.55 9.44
N PRO A 40 -17.29 -5.87 9.26
CA PRO A 40 -17.43 -6.46 7.94
C PRO A 40 -18.77 -6.08 7.31
N PHE A 41 -18.77 -5.98 5.97
CA PHE A 41 -19.98 -5.87 5.15
C PHE A 41 -20.84 -7.13 5.25
N LEU A 42 -20.20 -8.30 5.17
CA LEU A 42 -20.80 -9.62 5.34
C LEU A 42 -19.84 -10.50 6.16
N ASP A 43 -20.37 -11.30 7.07
CA ASP A 43 -19.68 -12.46 7.64
C ASP A 43 -20.60 -13.68 7.51
N ILE A 44 -20.12 -14.69 6.80
CA ILE A 44 -20.73 -16.01 6.60
C ILE A 44 -19.72 -17.14 6.88
N SER A 45 -18.68 -16.88 7.68
CA SER A 45 -17.58 -17.82 7.97
C SER A 45 -18.03 -19.16 8.58
N GLU A 46 -19.17 -19.18 9.28
CA GLU A 46 -19.83 -20.40 9.76
C GLU A 46 -20.35 -21.32 8.63
N ARG A 47 -20.58 -20.79 7.42
CA ARG A 47 -21.02 -21.53 6.22
C ARG A 47 -19.88 -21.90 5.27
N VAL A 48 -18.74 -21.20 5.34
CA VAL A 48 -17.69 -21.26 4.32
C VAL A 48 -16.63 -22.30 4.67
N PHE A 49 -16.44 -23.30 3.81
CA PHE A 49 -15.43 -24.34 3.95
C PHE A 49 -14.09 -23.92 3.32
N CYS A 50 -13.44 -22.95 3.96
CA CYS A 50 -12.02 -22.71 3.74
C CYS A 50 -11.19 -23.96 4.12
N CYS A 51 -9.96 -24.14 3.67
CA CYS A 51 -9.09 -23.20 2.96
C CYS A 51 -8.36 -23.90 1.80
N GLY A 52 -7.51 -23.16 1.08
CA GLY A 52 -6.75 -23.62 -0.09
C GLY A 52 -7.20 -22.84 -1.32
N GLU A 53 -7.66 -23.54 -2.35
CA GLU A 53 -8.46 -22.95 -3.45
C GLU A 53 -9.96 -22.85 -3.10
N ARG A 54 -10.31 -23.05 -1.82
CA ARG A 54 -11.69 -23.02 -1.29
C ARG A 54 -11.86 -21.95 -0.25
N GLY A 55 -13.06 -21.38 -0.22
CA GLY A 55 -13.44 -20.32 0.72
C GLY A 55 -14.60 -19.52 0.15
N LEU A 56 -14.69 -18.25 0.50
CA LEU A 56 -15.43 -17.25 -0.26
C LEU A 56 -14.49 -16.68 -1.33
N LEU A 57 -14.84 -16.78 -2.61
CA LEU A 57 -13.89 -16.67 -3.73
C LEU A 57 -14.22 -15.57 -4.76
N GLY A 58 -15.49 -15.14 -4.84
CA GLY A 58 -15.95 -14.14 -5.80
C GLY A 58 -17.17 -13.37 -5.29
N LEU A 59 -17.34 -12.15 -5.82
CA LEU A 59 -18.33 -11.15 -5.40
C LEU A 59 -18.78 -10.33 -6.62
N ALA A 60 -20.08 -10.35 -6.93
CA ALA A 60 -20.64 -9.59 -8.04
C ALA A 60 -21.79 -8.67 -7.57
N PHE A 61 -21.72 -7.40 -7.96
CA PHE A 61 -22.82 -6.45 -7.80
C PHE A 61 -23.61 -6.34 -9.11
N PRO A 62 -24.95 -6.45 -9.10
CA PRO A 62 -25.76 -6.34 -10.31
C PRO A 62 -25.77 -4.90 -10.85
N PRO A 63 -25.98 -4.69 -12.16
CA PRO A 63 -26.33 -3.38 -12.71
C PRO A 63 -27.49 -2.75 -11.92
N ASP A 64 -27.44 -1.44 -11.67
CA ASP A 64 -28.36 -0.70 -10.78
C ASP A 64 -28.39 -1.15 -9.30
N TYR A 65 -27.31 -1.77 -8.79
CA TYR A 65 -27.15 -2.19 -7.39
C TYR A 65 -27.64 -1.16 -6.36
N ALA A 66 -27.33 0.12 -6.56
CA ALA A 66 -27.75 1.23 -5.70
C ALA A 66 -29.28 1.32 -5.46
N SER A 67 -30.08 0.80 -6.39
CA SER A 67 -31.54 0.71 -6.29
C SER A 67 -32.06 -0.67 -5.85
N LYS A 68 -31.30 -1.73 -6.16
CA LYS A 68 -31.64 -3.14 -5.89
C LYS A 68 -31.33 -3.56 -4.46
N GLY A 69 -30.19 -3.11 -3.92
CA GLY A 69 -29.75 -3.42 -2.56
C GLY A 69 -29.45 -4.90 -2.31
N TYR A 70 -29.05 -5.66 -3.34
CA TYR A 70 -28.62 -7.05 -3.22
C TYR A 70 -27.43 -7.35 -4.12
N PHE A 71 -26.62 -8.33 -3.74
CA PHE A 71 -25.37 -8.71 -4.41
C PHE A 71 -25.20 -10.23 -4.38
N TYR A 72 -24.29 -10.76 -5.19
CA TYR A 72 -24.05 -12.18 -5.38
C TYR A 72 -22.64 -12.57 -4.91
N VAL A 73 -22.50 -13.78 -4.39
CA VAL A 73 -21.22 -14.36 -3.94
C VAL A 73 -21.04 -15.79 -4.44
N ASN A 74 -19.79 -16.20 -4.62
CA ASN A 74 -19.39 -17.57 -4.92
C ASN A 74 -18.52 -18.11 -3.77
N TYR A 75 -18.94 -19.23 -3.15
CA TYR A 75 -18.21 -19.84 -2.04
C TYR A 75 -18.28 -21.38 -2.01
N SER A 76 -17.28 -22.00 -1.42
CA SER A 76 -17.26 -23.43 -1.07
C SER A 76 -18.02 -23.64 0.24
N ALA A 77 -19.09 -24.42 0.24
CA ALA A 77 -19.94 -24.62 1.40
C ALA A 77 -19.36 -25.62 2.42
N ARG A 78 -19.68 -25.44 3.70
CA ARG A 78 -19.58 -26.49 4.73
C ARG A 78 -20.77 -27.45 4.62
N ASN A 79 -20.58 -28.66 5.11
CA ASN A 79 -21.61 -29.69 5.20
C ASN A 79 -22.80 -29.24 6.07
N GLN A 80 -23.86 -28.82 5.39
CA GLN A 80 -25.15 -28.48 5.96
C GLN A 80 -26.23 -28.96 4.99
N ALA A 81 -26.73 -30.17 5.23
CA ALA A 81 -27.64 -30.87 4.33
C ALA A 81 -28.76 -29.96 3.76
N PRO A 82 -28.91 -29.86 2.43
CA PRO A 82 -28.40 -30.78 1.40
C PRO A 82 -26.92 -30.61 0.98
N LEU A 83 -26.23 -29.55 1.43
CA LEU A 83 -24.85 -29.23 1.02
C LEU A 83 -23.81 -30.14 1.71
N ASN A 84 -22.74 -30.45 0.99
CA ASN A 84 -21.57 -31.21 1.45
C ASN A 84 -20.36 -30.26 1.65
N ASP A 85 -19.34 -30.71 2.38
CA ASP A 85 -18.08 -29.96 2.53
C ASP A 85 -17.35 -29.83 1.19
N GLY A 86 -17.33 -28.61 0.64
CA GLY A 86 -16.67 -28.27 -0.62
C GLY A 86 -17.60 -28.02 -1.81
N ASP A 87 -18.91 -28.27 -1.71
CA ASP A 87 -19.87 -27.93 -2.79
C ASP A 87 -19.77 -26.43 -3.12
N THR A 88 -19.61 -26.07 -4.39
CA THR A 88 -19.64 -24.66 -4.83
C THR A 88 -21.07 -24.15 -4.78
N VAL A 89 -21.28 -23.02 -4.13
CA VAL A 89 -22.57 -22.32 -4.03
C VAL A 89 -22.43 -20.91 -4.56
N VAL A 90 -23.29 -20.55 -5.52
CA VAL A 90 -23.55 -19.16 -5.88
C VAL A 90 -24.83 -18.73 -5.16
N ALA A 91 -24.76 -17.65 -4.38
CA ALA A 91 -25.87 -17.17 -3.56
C ALA A 91 -26.01 -15.64 -3.62
N ARG A 92 -27.25 -15.17 -3.46
CA ARG A 92 -27.59 -13.75 -3.34
C ARG A 92 -27.81 -13.36 -1.88
N PHE A 93 -27.31 -12.20 -1.48
CA PHE A 93 -27.54 -11.57 -0.18
C PHE A 93 -28.07 -10.15 -0.36
N ALA A 94 -28.90 -9.70 0.58
CA ALA A 94 -29.47 -8.36 0.61
C ALA A 94 -28.76 -7.46 1.64
N LEU A 95 -28.84 -6.14 1.39
CA LEU A 95 -28.48 -5.12 2.36
C LEU A 95 -29.40 -5.14 3.59
N SER A 96 -28.83 -4.77 4.73
CA SER A 96 -29.58 -4.37 5.91
C SER A 96 -30.07 -2.91 5.78
N ALA A 97 -30.63 -2.34 6.85
CA ALA A 97 -30.94 -0.91 6.89
C ALA A 97 -29.69 0.01 6.91
N ASP A 98 -28.50 -0.56 7.08
CA ASP A 98 -27.20 0.11 6.95
C ASP A 98 -26.57 -0.27 5.59
N PRO A 99 -26.30 0.68 4.67
CA PRO A 99 -25.73 0.37 3.36
C PRO A 99 -24.28 -0.17 3.43
N ASN A 100 -23.60 -0.04 4.57
CA ASN A 100 -22.29 -0.65 4.83
C ASN A 100 -22.40 -2.07 5.41
N ARG A 101 -23.60 -2.66 5.50
CA ARG A 101 -23.80 -4.02 6.04
C ARG A 101 -24.90 -4.81 5.33
N ALA A 102 -24.57 -6.00 4.87
CA ALA A 102 -25.51 -7.02 4.45
C ALA A 102 -26.25 -7.67 5.65
N ASP A 103 -27.30 -8.43 5.37
CA ASP A 103 -27.93 -9.35 6.32
C ASP A 103 -27.51 -10.81 6.04
N PRO A 104 -26.68 -11.45 6.88
CA PRO A 104 -26.31 -12.87 6.73
C PRO A 104 -27.48 -13.87 6.83
N ALA A 105 -28.70 -13.44 7.16
CA ALA A 105 -29.91 -14.26 7.14
C ALA A 105 -30.75 -14.11 5.85
N SER A 106 -30.38 -13.21 4.94
CA SER A 106 -31.10 -12.93 3.67
C SER A 106 -30.74 -13.85 2.49
N GLU A 107 -29.89 -14.85 2.75
CA GLU A 107 -29.31 -15.79 1.78
C GLU A 107 -30.35 -16.46 0.87
N THR A 108 -30.21 -16.25 -0.45
CA THR A 108 -30.93 -16.99 -1.49
C THR A 108 -29.92 -17.78 -2.31
N ILE A 109 -29.89 -19.11 -2.18
CA ILE A 109 -29.06 -19.97 -3.04
C ILE A 109 -29.59 -19.90 -4.49
N ILE A 110 -28.69 -19.59 -5.42
CA ILE A 110 -28.97 -19.49 -6.86
C ILE A 110 -28.59 -20.79 -7.56
N LEU A 111 -27.33 -21.21 -7.39
CA LEU A 111 -26.77 -22.42 -8.00
C LEU A 111 -25.95 -23.20 -6.97
N THR A 112 -25.91 -24.53 -7.12
CA THR A 112 -25.02 -25.42 -6.36
C THR A 112 -24.41 -26.44 -7.30
N VAL A 113 -23.08 -26.60 -7.25
CA VAL A 113 -22.31 -27.54 -8.06
C VAL A 113 -21.39 -28.36 -7.15
N SER A 114 -21.55 -29.68 -7.14
CA SER A 114 -20.72 -30.54 -6.29
C SER A 114 -19.30 -30.69 -6.81
N GLN A 115 -18.34 -30.40 -5.93
CA GLN A 115 -16.91 -30.46 -6.24
C GLN A 115 -16.34 -31.84 -5.89
N PRO A 116 -15.70 -32.55 -6.84
CA PRO A 116 -15.18 -33.90 -6.62
C PRO A 116 -13.86 -33.90 -5.83
N PHE A 117 -13.10 -32.80 -5.88
CA PHE A 117 -11.86 -32.60 -5.12
C PHE A 117 -11.81 -31.19 -4.49
N GLY A 118 -10.78 -30.94 -3.67
CA GLY A 118 -10.62 -29.70 -2.91
C GLY A 118 -9.80 -28.61 -3.60
N ASN A 119 -9.72 -28.67 -4.93
CA ASN A 119 -8.94 -27.80 -5.80
C ASN A 119 -9.65 -27.65 -7.17
N HIS A 120 -9.18 -26.71 -7.99
CA HIS A 120 -9.79 -26.25 -9.24
C HIS A 120 -11.27 -25.88 -9.10
N ASN A 121 -11.57 -25.03 -8.13
CA ASN A 121 -12.94 -24.64 -7.81
C ASN A 121 -13.38 -23.36 -8.56
N GLY A 122 -12.52 -22.78 -9.41
CA GLY A 122 -12.74 -21.49 -10.06
C GLY A 122 -12.89 -20.39 -9.00
N GLY A 123 -13.95 -19.59 -9.12
CA GLY A 123 -14.36 -18.69 -8.04
C GLY A 123 -14.89 -17.35 -8.50
N GLU A 124 -14.41 -16.84 -9.63
CA GLU A 124 -14.85 -15.54 -10.15
C GLU A 124 -16.32 -15.56 -10.60
N ILE A 125 -17.00 -14.45 -10.32
CA ILE A 125 -18.36 -14.15 -10.79
C ILE A 125 -18.46 -12.68 -11.17
N ALA A 126 -18.98 -12.40 -12.36
CA ALA A 126 -19.14 -11.04 -12.85
C ALA A 126 -20.43 -10.89 -13.66
N PHE A 127 -21.01 -9.70 -13.67
CA PHE A 127 -22.06 -9.37 -14.63
C PHE A 127 -21.43 -8.99 -15.96
N GLY A 128 -21.91 -9.60 -17.05
CA GLY A 128 -21.50 -9.24 -18.40
C GLY A 128 -22.10 -7.91 -18.86
N PRO A 129 -21.62 -7.36 -19.99
CA PRO A 129 -22.19 -6.15 -20.60
C PRO A 129 -23.62 -6.36 -21.13
N ASP A 130 -24.08 -7.61 -21.21
CA ASP A 130 -25.45 -8.04 -21.50
C ASP A 130 -26.40 -8.02 -20.28
N GLY A 131 -25.85 -7.90 -19.06
CA GLY A 131 -26.59 -7.91 -17.80
C GLY A 131 -26.80 -9.30 -17.19
N TYR A 132 -26.22 -10.36 -17.75
CA TYR A 132 -26.30 -11.71 -17.17
C TYR A 132 -25.12 -12.03 -16.24
N LEU A 133 -25.32 -12.97 -15.31
CA LEU A 133 -24.29 -13.39 -14.35
C LEU A 133 -23.44 -14.51 -14.96
N TYR A 134 -22.14 -14.23 -15.13
CA TYR A 134 -21.14 -15.20 -15.57
C TYR A 134 -20.44 -15.82 -14.37
N ILE A 135 -20.12 -17.12 -14.45
CA ILE A 135 -19.53 -17.90 -13.34
C ILE A 135 -18.38 -18.77 -13.86
N GLY A 136 -17.17 -18.52 -13.36
CA GLY A 136 -15.98 -19.30 -13.69
C GLY A 136 -15.91 -20.57 -12.84
N MET A 137 -15.97 -21.74 -13.49
CA MET A 137 -16.01 -23.05 -12.83
C MET A 137 -14.86 -23.94 -13.33
N GLY A 138 -13.92 -24.27 -12.44
CA GLY A 138 -12.84 -25.22 -12.76
C GLY A 138 -13.34 -26.66 -12.96
N ASP A 139 -12.45 -27.53 -13.45
CA ASP A 139 -12.72 -28.95 -13.77
C ASP A 139 -13.11 -29.80 -12.56
N GLY A 140 -12.96 -29.26 -11.35
CA GLY A 140 -13.30 -29.89 -10.08
C GLY A 140 -12.13 -30.58 -9.37
N GLY A 141 -10.94 -30.59 -9.98
CA GLY A 141 -9.67 -30.85 -9.31
C GLY A 141 -8.99 -32.17 -9.65
N SER A 142 -8.01 -32.53 -8.81
CA SER A 142 -6.99 -33.55 -9.13
C SER A 142 -6.12 -33.19 -10.34
N ALA A 143 -5.16 -34.06 -10.69
CA ALA A 143 -4.27 -33.84 -11.82
C ALA A 143 -4.88 -34.39 -13.12
N ASN A 144 -4.74 -33.62 -14.20
CA ASN A 144 -5.03 -34.02 -15.59
C ASN A 144 -6.52 -34.29 -15.90
N ASP A 145 -7.46 -33.66 -15.17
CA ASP A 145 -8.92 -33.85 -15.27
C ASP A 145 -9.30 -35.34 -15.45
N PRO A 146 -9.19 -36.17 -14.39
CA PRO A 146 -9.29 -37.61 -14.53
C PRO A 146 -10.71 -38.09 -14.89
N GLN A 147 -11.73 -37.25 -14.77
CA GLN A 147 -13.11 -37.51 -15.20
C GLN A 147 -13.45 -36.95 -16.59
N ASN A 148 -12.56 -36.16 -17.21
CA ASN A 148 -12.80 -35.45 -18.47
C ASN A 148 -13.96 -34.43 -18.36
N TYR A 149 -14.15 -33.80 -17.20
CA TYR A 149 -15.22 -32.85 -16.94
C TYR A 149 -15.15 -31.60 -17.82
N ALA A 150 -13.95 -31.06 -18.09
CA ALA A 150 -13.79 -29.85 -18.89
C ALA A 150 -14.37 -30.00 -20.31
N GLN A 151 -14.21 -31.19 -20.89
CA GLN A 151 -14.78 -31.60 -22.19
C GLN A 151 -16.14 -32.32 -22.08
N THR A 152 -16.63 -32.62 -20.88
CA THR A 152 -17.96 -33.21 -20.70
C THR A 152 -19.04 -32.12 -20.74
N THR A 153 -19.99 -32.29 -21.65
CA THR A 153 -21.07 -31.34 -21.95
C THR A 153 -22.23 -31.42 -20.97
N THR A 154 -22.41 -32.55 -20.31
CA THR A 154 -23.47 -32.79 -19.31
C THR A 154 -23.08 -32.38 -17.88
N THR A 155 -21.99 -31.61 -17.71
CA THR A 155 -21.52 -31.13 -16.39
C THR A 155 -21.15 -29.66 -16.44
N LEU A 156 -21.31 -28.98 -15.31
CA LEU A 156 -21.01 -27.56 -15.14
C LEU A 156 -19.52 -27.27 -14.81
N LEU A 157 -18.73 -28.31 -14.55
CA LEU A 157 -17.30 -28.22 -14.21
C LEU A 157 -16.42 -28.04 -15.46
N GLY A 158 -15.38 -27.23 -15.36
CA GLY A 158 -14.45 -26.88 -16.44
C GLY A 158 -15.14 -26.07 -17.55
N LYS A 159 -15.86 -25.02 -17.14
CA LYS A 159 -16.77 -24.19 -17.95
C LYS A 159 -16.70 -22.73 -17.52
N LEU A 160 -17.05 -21.84 -18.45
CA LEU A 160 -17.64 -20.55 -18.12
C LEU A 160 -19.16 -20.69 -18.29
N LEU A 161 -19.92 -20.40 -17.23
CA LEU A 161 -21.37 -20.44 -17.23
C LEU A 161 -21.95 -19.02 -17.37
N ARG A 162 -23.17 -18.91 -17.89
CA ARG A 162 -23.92 -17.65 -18.05
C ARG A 162 -25.40 -17.89 -17.72
N ILE A 163 -25.92 -17.20 -16.71
CA ILE A 163 -27.30 -17.37 -16.21
C ILE A 163 -28.00 -16.03 -15.96
N ASP A 164 -29.33 -16.02 -16.10
CA ASP A 164 -30.16 -14.85 -15.79
C ASP A 164 -30.70 -14.94 -14.36
N VAL A 165 -30.22 -14.06 -13.48
CA VAL A 165 -30.60 -13.96 -12.06
C VAL A 165 -31.49 -12.74 -11.76
N GLU A 166 -31.81 -11.93 -12.78
CA GLU A 166 -32.49 -10.64 -12.64
C GLU A 166 -33.91 -10.62 -13.27
N SER A 167 -34.22 -11.55 -14.18
CA SER A 167 -35.58 -11.74 -14.70
C SER A 167 -36.52 -12.37 -13.66
N GLU A 168 -37.74 -11.83 -13.57
CA GLU A 168 -38.84 -12.33 -12.72
C GLU A 168 -39.19 -13.79 -13.04
N SER A 169 -39.00 -14.69 -12.07
CA SER A 169 -39.13 -16.15 -12.23
C SER A 169 -39.58 -16.86 -10.94
N ASP A 170 -40.25 -18.01 -11.10
CA ASP A 170 -40.50 -18.96 -10.00
C ASP A 170 -39.25 -19.80 -9.64
N GLN A 171 -38.14 -19.64 -10.36
CA GLN A 171 -36.85 -20.30 -10.11
C GLN A 171 -35.76 -19.28 -9.70
N PRO A 172 -34.70 -19.69 -8.99
CA PRO A 172 -33.64 -18.78 -8.55
C PRO A 172 -32.85 -18.10 -9.69
N TYR A 173 -32.88 -18.69 -10.89
CA TYR A 173 -32.36 -18.14 -12.13
C TYR A 173 -33.14 -18.71 -13.32
N THR A 174 -32.88 -18.19 -14.53
CA THR A 174 -33.32 -18.78 -15.80
C THR A 174 -32.15 -18.84 -16.79
N ILE A 175 -32.34 -19.55 -17.90
CA ILE A 175 -31.35 -19.66 -18.97
C ILE A 175 -31.57 -18.52 -19.98
N PRO A 176 -30.55 -17.71 -20.29
CA PRO A 176 -30.61 -16.77 -21.40
C PRO A 176 -30.93 -17.48 -22.73
N PRO A 177 -31.92 -17.01 -23.51
CA PRO A 177 -32.39 -17.71 -24.72
C PRO A 177 -31.38 -17.70 -25.88
N ASP A 178 -30.29 -16.96 -25.73
CA ASP A 178 -29.15 -16.84 -26.63
C ASP A 178 -27.90 -17.60 -26.14
N ASN A 179 -27.97 -18.34 -25.02
CA ASN A 179 -26.89 -19.24 -24.62
C ASN A 179 -26.63 -20.30 -25.73
N PRO A 180 -25.37 -20.55 -26.11
CA PRO A 180 -25.00 -21.34 -27.29
C PRO A 180 -25.48 -22.81 -27.26
N PHE A 181 -25.74 -23.34 -26.06
CA PHE A 181 -26.16 -24.72 -25.85
C PHE A 181 -27.60 -24.87 -25.31
N ALA A 182 -28.37 -23.77 -25.20
CA ALA A 182 -29.67 -23.75 -24.53
C ALA A 182 -30.73 -24.72 -25.10
N GLU A 183 -30.72 -24.96 -26.41
CA GLU A 183 -31.66 -25.89 -27.09
C GLU A 183 -30.99 -27.21 -27.55
N LEU A 184 -29.79 -27.54 -27.06
CA LEU A 184 -29.01 -28.70 -27.53
C LEU A 184 -29.07 -29.92 -26.58
N ASP A 185 -29.79 -30.96 -27.01
CA ASP A 185 -29.85 -32.26 -26.33
C ASP A 185 -28.44 -32.80 -26.00
N GLY A 186 -28.18 -33.06 -24.71
CA GLY A 186 -26.90 -33.58 -24.23
C GLY A 186 -25.90 -32.53 -23.74
N TYR A 187 -26.29 -31.26 -23.67
CA TYR A 187 -25.54 -30.18 -23.04
C TYR A 187 -26.27 -29.67 -21.79
N GLN A 188 -25.52 -29.07 -20.85
CA GLN A 188 -26.11 -28.23 -19.80
C GLN A 188 -26.35 -26.83 -20.37
N PRO A 189 -27.58 -26.28 -20.26
CA PRO A 189 -27.97 -25.03 -20.92
C PRO A 189 -27.32 -23.77 -20.29
N GLU A 190 -26.76 -23.87 -19.09
CA GLU A 190 -26.02 -22.82 -18.40
C GLU A 190 -24.63 -22.54 -19.02
N ILE A 191 -24.12 -23.44 -19.88
CA ILE A 191 -22.77 -23.32 -20.45
C ILE A 191 -22.74 -22.17 -21.46
N TRP A 192 -21.73 -21.30 -21.32
CA TRP A 192 -21.35 -20.30 -22.32
C TRP A 192 -20.10 -20.73 -23.09
N ALA A 193 -19.08 -21.22 -22.39
CA ALA A 193 -17.86 -21.79 -22.98
C ALA A 193 -17.34 -22.98 -22.16
N LEU A 194 -16.52 -23.83 -22.78
CA LEU A 194 -16.01 -25.07 -22.19
C LEU A 194 -14.51 -25.26 -22.41
N GLY A 195 -13.97 -26.36 -21.86
CA GLY A 195 -12.55 -26.68 -21.99
C GLY A 195 -11.64 -25.78 -21.15
N LEU A 196 -12.11 -25.33 -19.98
CA LEU A 196 -11.33 -24.59 -18.98
C LEU A 196 -10.89 -25.52 -17.84
N ARG A 197 -9.75 -25.21 -17.21
CA ARG A 197 -9.13 -26.00 -16.13
C ARG A 197 -9.48 -25.47 -14.75
N ASN A 198 -9.11 -24.23 -14.47
CA ASN A 198 -9.37 -23.50 -13.24
C ASN A 198 -9.33 -21.99 -13.54
N PRO A 199 -10.42 -21.43 -14.12
CA PRO A 199 -10.49 -20.02 -14.51
C PRO A 199 -10.61 -19.16 -13.24
N TRP A 200 -9.45 -18.85 -12.66
CA TRP A 200 -9.33 -18.22 -11.34
C TRP A 200 -9.87 -16.79 -11.35
N ARG A 201 -9.55 -16.03 -12.40
CA ARG A 201 -10.06 -14.68 -12.66
C ARG A 201 -10.39 -14.52 -14.14
N PHE A 202 -11.51 -13.88 -14.42
CA PHE A 202 -11.87 -13.39 -15.74
C PHE A 202 -12.46 -11.98 -15.60
N ALA A 203 -12.34 -11.16 -16.64
CA ALA A 203 -12.87 -9.81 -16.64
C ALA A 203 -13.43 -9.43 -18.02
N PHE A 204 -14.50 -8.63 -18.00
CA PHE A 204 -14.98 -7.91 -19.17
C PHE A 204 -14.32 -6.54 -19.25
N ASP A 205 -13.87 -6.15 -20.43
CA ASP A 205 -13.45 -4.78 -20.71
C ASP A 205 -14.66 -3.84 -20.63
N ARG A 206 -14.61 -2.88 -19.72
CA ARG A 206 -15.69 -1.91 -19.47
C ARG A 206 -15.99 -0.95 -20.64
N GLU A 207 -15.12 -0.87 -21.66
CA GLU A 207 -15.35 -0.04 -22.84
C GLU A 207 -15.81 -0.84 -24.07
N THR A 208 -15.25 -2.03 -24.31
CA THR A 208 -15.55 -2.84 -25.51
C THR A 208 -16.53 -3.99 -25.25
N GLY A 209 -16.59 -4.50 -24.02
CA GLY A 209 -17.29 -5.73 -23.65
C GLY A 209 -16.51 -7.02 -23.95
N ASP A 210 -15.25 -6.93 -24.39
CA ASP A 210 -14.41 -8.10 -24.67
C ASP A 210 -14.05 -8.83 -23.37
N LEU A 211 -14.00 -10.16 -23.42
CA LEU A 211 -13.79 -11.02 -22.26
C LEU A 211 -12.38 -11.62 -22.27
N TYR A 212 -11.68 -11.46 -21.14
CA TYR A 212 -10.37 -12.06 -20.87
C TYR A 212 -10.50 -13.10 -19.75
N ILE A 213 -9.93 -14.28 -19.94
CA ILE A 213 -9.98 -15.41 -18.99
C ILE A 213 -8.54 -15.81 -18.68
N ALA A 214 -8.13 -15.76 -17.41
CA ALA A 214 -6.88 -16.34 -16.95
C ALA A 214 -7.15 -17.74 -16.39
N ASP A 215 -6.65 -18.76 -17.07
CA ASP A 215 -6.88 -20.17 -16.74
C ASP A 215 -5.60 -20.81 -16.22
N VAL A 216 -5.66 -21.38 -15.00
CA VAL A 216 -4.46 -21.85 -14.29
C VAL A 216 -4.02 -23.22 -14.80
N GLY A 217 -2.75 -23.33 -15.16
CA GLY A 217 -2.09 -24.47 -15.80
C GLY A 217 -1.89 -25.71 -14.93
N GLN A 218 -1.45 -26.82 -15.55
CA GLN A 218 -1.28 -28.11 -14.88
C GLN A 218 0.14 -28.33 -14.32
N GLY A 219 1.16 -27.79 -14.97
CA GLY A 219 2.53 -27.86 -14.45
C GLY A 219 3.65 -27.42 -15.37
N ASP A 220 3.38 -27.13 -16.65
CA ASP A 220 4.39 -26.59 -17.58
C ASP A 220 4.03 -25.17 -18.10
N TYR A 221 2.75 -24.88 -18.36
CA TYR A 221 2.29 -23.60 -18.95
C TYR A 221 1.03 -23.02 -18.32
N GLU A 222 0.98 -21.70 -18.20
CA GLU A 222 -0.19 -20.90 -17.84
C GLU A 222 -0.75 -20.15 -19.06
N GLU A 223 -2.03 -19.77 -19.07
CA GLU A 223 -2.64 -19.10 -20.23
C GLU A 223 -3.60 -17.92 -19.93
N ILE A 224 -3.68 -17.01 -20.91
CA ILE A 224 -4.73 -16.02 -21.08
C ILE A 224 -5.53 -16.37 -22.36
N SER A 225 -6.78 -16.77 -22.16
CA SER A 225 -7.77 -16.97 -23.23
C SER A 225 -8.65 -15.71 -23.40
N PHE A 226 -9.19 -15.51 -24.61
CA PHE A 226 -9.91 -14.28 -24.97
C PHE A 226 -11.11 -14.57 -25.86
N GLN A 227 -12.19 -13.81 -25.64
CA GLN A 227 -13.43 -13.88 -26.39
C GLN A 227 -13.91 -12.47 -26.75
N PRO A 228 -14.03 -12.12 -28.03
CA PRO A 228 -14.48 -10.78 -28.42
C PRO A 228 -15.95 -10.57 -28.08
N ALA A 229 -16.33 -9.32 -27.78
CA ALA A 229 -17.68 -8.90 -27.41
C ALA A 229 -18.77 -9.25 -28.46
N SER A 230 -18.36 -9.52 -29.70
CA SER A 230 -19.23 -9.95 -30.80
C SER A 230 -19.46 -11.46 -30.89
N SER A 231 -18.94 -12.26 -29.96
CA SER A 231 -19.13 -13.71 -29.92
C SER A 231 -20.56 -14.08 -29.51
N SER A 232 -21.03 -15.23 -29.99
CA SER A 232 -22.28 -15.88 -29.59
C SER A 232 -22.10 -16.92 -28.47
N GLY A 233 -20.89 -17.04 -27.92
CA GLY A 233 -20.52 -18.17 -27.07
C GLY A 233 -20.29 -19.46 -27.88
N GLY A 234 -19.89 -20.51 -27.17
CA GLY A 234 -19.66 -21.86 -27.70
C GLY A 234 -18.18 -22.26 -27.77
N GLU A 235 -17.27 -21.35 -27.41
CA GLU A 235 -15.82 -21.57 -27.44
C GLU A 235 -15.39 -22.76 -26.57
N ASN A 236 -14.40 -23.50 -27.08
CA ASN A 236 -13.75 -24.59 -26.39
C ASN A 236 -12.25 -24.28 -26.27
N TYR A 237 -11.80 -23.86 -25.08
CA TYR A 237 -10.41 -23.47 -24.83
C TYR A 237 -9.47 -24.68 -24.70
N GLY A 238 -10.02 -25.90 -24.68
CA GLY A 238 -9.29 -27.12 -25.01
C GLY A 238 -8.62 -27.86 -23.85
N TRP A 239 -8.64 -27.37 -22.61
CA TRP A 239 -8.31 -28.24 -21.47
C TRP A 239 -9.29 -29.43 -21.42
N ARG A 240 -8.88 -30.68 -21.21
CA ARG A 240 -7.53 -31.21 -20.92
C ARG A 240 -6.70 -31.65 -22.13
N CYS A 241 -7.21 -31.42 -23.35
CA CYS A 241 -6.51 -31.77 -24.58
C CYS A 241 -5.26 -30.91 -24.81
N LYS A 242 -5.34 -29.66 -24.35
CA LYS A 242 -4.31 -28.63 -24.39
C LYS A 242 -3.89 -28.19 -22.98
N GLU A 243 -2.68 -27.65 -22.86
CA GLU A 243 -2.20 -26.82 -21.75
C GLU A 243 -1.49 -25.62 -22.39
N GLY A 244 -2.10 -24.43 -22.36
CA GLY A 244 -1.74 -23.36 -23.28
C GLY A 244 -1.97 -23.78 -24.74
N SER A 245 -1.09 -23.36 -25.65
CA SER A 245 -1.12 -23.82 -27.06
C SER A 245 -0.65 -25.28 -27.25
N HIS A 246 -0.09 -25.91 -26.21
CA HIS A 246 0.66 -27.17 -26.30
C HIS A 246 -0.24 -28.42 -26.16
N ASP A 247 0.10 -29.50 -26.89
CA ASP A 247 -0.61 -30.79 -26.78
C ASP A 247 -0.34 -31.43 -25.40
N PHE A 248 -1.40 -31.65 -24.61
CA PHE A 248 -1.29 -32.23 -23.27
C PHE A 248 -1.82 -33.67 -23.21
N ASN A 249 -3.15 -33.86 -23.22
CA ASN A 249 -3.77 -35.19 -23.17
C ASN A 249 -4.53 -35.51 -24.47
N LEU A 250 -3.92 -36.33 -25.33
CA LEU A 250 -4.50 -36.71 -26.63
C LEU A 250 -5.37 -37.99 -26.57
N ASP A 251 -5.79 -38.44 -25.38
CA ASP A 251 -6.72 -39.56 -25.22
C ASP A 251 -8.16 -39.21 -25.67
N GLY A 252 -8.87 -40.21 -26.20
CA GLY A 252 -10.28 -40.08 -26.59
C GLY A 252 -10.47 -39.22 -27.84
N ASP A 253 -11.46 -38.33 -27.81
CA ASP A 253 -11.83 -37.50 -28.96
C ASP A 253 -11.00 -36.20 -29.07
N CYS A 254 -10.15 -35.88 -28.09
CA CYS A 254 -9.31 -34.69 -28.03
C CYS A 254 -8.64 -34.27 -29.36
N PRO A 255 -8.05 -35.19 -30.17
CA PRO A 255 -7.44 -34.85 -31.46
C PRO A 255 -8.40 -34.40 -32.58
N ASN A 256 -9.73 -34.41 -32.34
CA ASN A 256 -10.77 -34.12 -33.34
C ASN A 256 -11.69 -32.94 -32.94
N LEU A 257 -11.40 -32.27 -31.83
CA LEU A 257 -12.18 -31.13 -31.37
C LEU A 257 -11.82 -29.86 -32.15
N ASP A 258 -12.80 -28.98 -32.32
CA ASP A 258 -12.57 -27.60 -32.75
C ASP A 258 -12.25 -26.78 -31.50
N LEU A 259 -11.05 -26.17 -31.46
CA LEU A 259 -10.47 -25.58 -30.25
C LEU A 259 -10.02 -24.14 -30.52
N VAL A 260 -10.33 -23.24 -29.58
CA VAL A 260 -9.86 -21.86 -29.57
C VAL A 260 -8.55 -21.82 -28.78
N PRO A 261 -7.41 -21.43 -29.40
CA PRO A 261 -6.16 -21.29 -28.67
C PRO A 261 -6.17 -20.03 -27.77
N PRO A 262 -5.43 -20.02 -26.66
CA PRO A 262 -5.22 -18.79 -25.89
C PRO A 262 -4.51 -17.72 -26.73
N ILE A 263 -4.72 -16.46 -26.37
CA ILE A 263 -4.02 -15.32 -26.99
C ILE A 263 -2.60 -15.14 -26.47
N HIS A 264 -2.31 -15.70 -25.29
CA HIS A 264 -0.96 -15.78 -24.75
C HIS A 264 -0.83 -16.95 -23.77
N ASP A 265 0.22 -17.76 -23.92
CA ASP A 265 0.69 -18.76 -22.97
C ASP A 265 2.14 -18.48 -22.53
N TYR A 266 2.50 -18.88 -21.30
CA TYR A 266 3.85 -18.71 -20.76
C TYR A 266 4.27 -19.87 -19.86
N ASP A 267 5.58 -20.16 -19.85
CA ASP A 267 6.13 -21.32 -19.14
C ASP A 267 6.51 -21.05 -17.66
N HIS A 268 6.71 -22.13 -16.91
CA HIS A 268 7.14 -22.10 -15.51
C HIS A 268 8.64 -21.78 -15.32
N SER A 269 9.41 -21.49 -16.38
CA SER A 269 10.89 -21.43 -16.34
C SER A 269 11.46 -20.28 -15.49
N ASN A 270 10.72 -19.18 -15.37
CA ASN A 270 11.14 -17.98 -14.63
C ASN A 270 10.69 -17.98 -13.16
N GLY A 271 10.31 -19.14 -12.61
CA GLY A 271 9.78 -19.27 -11.25
C GLY A 271 8.29 -18.97 -11.13
N ASN A 272 7.61 -18.83 -12.28
CA ASN A 272 6.16 -18.79 -12.43
C ASN A 272 5.53 -20.12 -11.95
N CYS A 273 4.22 -20.13 -11.68
CA CYS A 273 3.49 -21.36 -11.35
C CYS A 273 1.96 -21.34 -11.46
N SER A 274 1.34 -20.17 -11.63
CA SER A 274 -0.11 -19.99 -11.56
C SER A 274 -0.46 -18.58 -12.00
N VAL A 275 -1.22 -18.44 -13.09
CA VAL A 275 -1.68 -17.13 -13.54
C VAL A 275 -2.70 -16.51 -12.59
N THR A 276 -2.57 -15.20 -12.38
CA THR A 276 -3.52 -14.34 -11.70
C THR A 276 -4.03 -13.32 -12.71
N GLY A 277 -5.23 -13.56 -13.25
CA GLY A 277 -5.90 -12.62 -14.15
C GLY A 277 -6.28 -11.32 -13.45
N GLY A 278 -6.42 -10.25 -14.25
CA GLY A 278 -6.84 -8.94 -13.79
C GLY A 278 -7.81 -8.29 -14.77
N TYR A 279 -7.56 -7.03 -15.12
CA TYR A 279 -8.53 -6.15 -15.78
C TYR A 279 -7.88 -5.36 -16.91
N VAL A 280 -8.69 -4.90 -17.88
CA VAL A 280 -8.26 -3.85 -18.81
C VAL A 280 -8.28 -2.52 -18.09
N TYR A 281 -7.16 -1.81 -18.04
CA TYR A 281 -7.12 -0.50 -17.40
C TYR A 281 -7.96 0.50 -18.20
N ARG A 282 -9.01 1.03 -17.55
CA ARG A 282 -9.90 2.08 -18.07
C ARG A 282 -9.93 3.36 -17.21
N GLY A 283 -9.03 3.45 -16.22
CA GLY A 283 -8.87 4.59 -15.32
C GLY A 283 -8.42 5.89 -16.02
N ASN A 284 -8.59 7.01 -15.33
CA ASN A 284 -8.33 8.34 -15.91
C ASN A 284 -6.96 8.90 -15.52
N THR A 285 -6.29 8.31 -14.52
CA THR A 285 -5.04 8.83 -13.94
C THR A 285 -3.81 8.51 -14.78
N TYR A 286 -3.79 7.37 -15.50
CA TYR A 286 -2.63 6.87 -16.24
C TYR A 286 -2.94 6.63 -17.73
N PRO A 287 -2.93 7.66 -18.59
CA PRO A 287 -3.25 7.53 -20.02
C PRO A 287 -2.35 6.61 -20.86
N LEU A 288 -1.25 6.08 -20.32
CA LEU A 288 -0.39 5.07 -20.97
C LEU A 288 -0.70 3.63 -20.54
N MET A 289 -1.65 3.42 -19.61
CA MET A 289 -2.19 2.11 -19.26
C MET A 289 -3.50 1.80 -20.03
N GLN A 290 -4.16 2.82 -20.58
CA GLN A 290 -5.46 2.74 -21.26
C GLN A 290 -5.52 1.64 -22.35
N GLY A 291 -6.46 0.72 -22.19
CA GLY A 291 -6.68 -0.40 -23.12
C GLY A 291 -5.71 -1.58 -22.99
N ILE A 292 -4.83 -1.59 -21.97
CA ILE A 292 -3.94 -2.71 -21.68
C ILE A 292 -4.62 -3.65 -20.68
N TYR A 293 -4.78 -4.93 -21.02
CA TYR A 293 -5.16 -5.99 -20.08
C TYR A 293 -3.98 -6.32 -19.17
N MET A 294 -4.18 -6.25 -17.85
CA MET A 294 -3.13 -6.50 -16.87
C MET A 294 -3.37 -7.79 -16.12
N TYR A 295 -2.33 -8.62 -16.05
CA TYR A 295 -2.33 -9.92 -15.39
C TYR A 295 -0.95 -10.18 -14.77
N GLY A 296 -0.82 -11.17 -13.90
CA GLY A 296 0.46 -11.54 -13.30
C GLY A 296 0.55 -13.02 -12.98
N ASP A 297 1.62 -13.40 -12.29
CA ASP A 297 1.81 -14.76 -11.76
C ASP A 297 1.92 -14.74 -10.22
N TYR A 298 1.17 -15.62 -9.58
CA TYR A 298 1.11 -15.74 -8.13
C TYR A 298 2.48 -16.02 -7.48
N CYS A 299 3.28 -16.90 -8.09
CA CYS A 299 4.55 -17.37 -7.56
C CYS A 299 5.69 -16.37 -7.73
N SER A 300 5.88 -15.86 -8.95
CA SER A 300 7.01 -14.98 -9.28
C SER A 300 6.74 -13.52 -8.93
N GLY A 301 5.47 -13.13 -8.75
CA GLY A 301 5.09 -11.74 -8.47
C GLY A 301 5.31 -10.80 -9.65
N LEU A 302 5.52 -11.34 -10.85
CA LEU A 302 5.63 -10.58 -12.09
C LEU A 302 4.24 -10.12 -12.53
N VAL A 303 4.14 -8.91 -13.10
CA VAL A 303 2.91 -8.36 -13.71
C VAL A 303 3.24 -7.89 -15.12
N TRP A 304 2.39 -8.26 -16.06
CA TRP A 304 2.50 -8.00 -17.49
C TRP A 304 1.31 -7.19 -18.01
N GLY A 305 1.50 -6.60 -19.19
CA GLY A 305 0.47 -5.93 -19.97
C GLY A 305 0.30 -6.57 -21.33
N LEU A 306 -0.92 -6.96 -21.66
CA LEU A 306 -1.32 -7.61 -22.90
C LEU A 306 -2.25 -6.68 -23.70
N GLN A 307 -1.95 -6.44 -24.97
CA GLN A 307 -2.74 -5.57 -25.85
C GLN A 307 -2.72 -6.07 -27.31
N PRO A 308 -3.74 -5.82 -28.14
CA PRO A 308 -3.70 -6.17 -29.56
C PRO A 308 -2.59 -5.42 -30.32
N ASP A 309 -1.93 -6.08 -31.27
CA ASP A 309 -0.87 -5.47 -32.10
C ASP A 309 -1.41 -4.69 -33.32
N GLY A 310 -2.69 -4.84 -33.63
CA GLY A 310 -3.38 -4.25 -34.78
C GLY A 310 -3.30 -5.06 -36.09
N ASN A 311 -2.75 -6.28 -36.05
CA ASN A 311 -2.56 -7.19 -37.20
C ASN A 311 -2.98 -8.64 -36.85
N ASP A 312 -4.08 -8.78 -36.10
CA ASP A 312 -4.62 -10.05 -35.58
C ASP A 312 -3.68 -10.80 -34.58
N GLY A 313 -2.70 -10.11 -34.00
CA GLY A 313 -1.81 -10.62 -32.96
C GLY A 313 -1.85 -9.80 -31.66
N TRP A 314 -0.98 -10.16 -30.71
CA TRP A 314 -0.92 -9.56 -29.37
C TRP A 314 0.52 -9.20 -28.99
N ILE A 315 0.66 -8.07 -28.30
CA ILE A 315 1.89 -7.60 -27.66
C ILE A 315 1.79 -7.91 -26.17
N ASN A 316 2.76 -8.66 -25.65
CA ASN A 316 2.97 -8.83 -24.22
C ASN A 316 4.24 -8.07 -23.78
N GLU A 317 4.13 -7.19 -22.78
CA GLU A 317 5.25 -6.51 -22.13
C GLU A 317 5.24 -6.81 -20.62
N LEU A 318 6.38 -7.20 -20.04
CA LEU A 318 6.56 -7.19 -18.58
C LEU A 318 6.48 -5.73 -18.11
N LEU A 319 5.62 -5.44 -17.13
CA LEU A 319 5.39 -4.10 -16.60
C LEU A 319 5.98 -3.89 -15.21
N LEU A 320 6.07 -4.94 -14.39
CA LEU A 320 6.51 -4.85 -12.99
C LEU A 320 7.07 -6.18 -12.46
N GLU A 321 8.14 -6.08 -11.69
CA GLU A 321 8.61 -7.11 -10.78
C GLU A 321 8.19 -6.70 -9.35
N THR A 322 7.15 -7.34 -8.78
CA THR A 322 6.76 -7.05 -7.39
C THR A 322 7.72 -7.74 -6.40
N PRO A 323 7.81 -7.28 -5.14
CA PRO A 323 8.49 -8.02 -4.09
C PRO A 323 7.67 -9.21 -3.55
N PHE A 324 6.52 -9.55 -4.15
CA PHE A 324 5.62 -10.58 -3.63
C PHE A 324 6.17 -11.99 -3.94
N GLN A 325 6.36 -12.81 -2.91
CA GLN A 325 6.93 -14.16 -3.05
C GLN A 325 5.84 -15.20 -2.77
N ARG A 326 5.21 -15.74 -3.82
CA ARG A 326 3.99 -16.58 -3.70
C ARG A 326 2.86 -15.82 -3.01
N GLY A 327 2.44 -14.72 -3.62
CA GLY A 327 1.59 -13.72 -2.97
C GLY A 327 0.60 -12.97 -3.85
N LEU A 328 0.83 -12.82 -5.16
CA LEU A 328 -0.05 -12.05 -6.06
C LEU A 328 -1.38 -12.81 -6.29
N SER A 329 -2.32 -12.69 -5.36
CA SER A 329 -3.54 -13.51 -5.30
C SER A 329 -4.66 -13.00 -6.21
N SER A 330 -4.71 -11.69 -6.44
CA SER A 330 -5.80 -11.04 -7.14
C SER A 330 -5.45 -9.63 -7.63
N PHE A 331 -6.22 -9.16 -8.60
CA PHE A 331 -6.33 -7.76 -8.99
C PHE A 331 -7.72 -7.24 -8.58
N GLY A 332 -7.89 -5.93 -8.57
CA GLY A 332 -9.20 -5.29 -8.42
C GLY A 332 -9.22 -3.91 -9.07
N GLU A 333 -10.42 -3.40 -9.33
CA GLU A 333 -10.65 -2.07 -9.88
C GLU A 333 -11.60 -1.24 -9.01
N ASP A 334 -11.44 0.08 -9.03
CA ASP A 334 -12.40 1.03 -8.45
C ASP A 334 -13.44 1.53 -9.46
N GLU A 335 -14.42 2.30 -8.98
CA GLU A 335 -15.49 2.84 -9.82
C GLU A 335 -14.95 3.75 -10.94
N GLN A 336 -13.77 4.33 -10.76
CA GLN A 336 -13.09 5.21 -11.70
C GLN A 336 -12.29 4.43 -12.77
N GLY A 337 -12.06 3.13 -12.56
CA GLY A 337 -11.28 2.24 -13.44
C GLY A 337 -9.79 2.18 -13.10
N GLU A 338 -9.38 2.71 -11.94
CA GLU A 338 -8.00 2.59 -11.46
C GLU A 338 -7.77 1.19 -10.89
N LEU A 339 -6.59 0.62 -11.17
CA LEU A 339 -6.27 -0.78 -10.85
C LEU A 339 -5.42 -0.94 -9.59
N TYR A 340 -5.62 -2.09 -8.96
CA TYR A 340 -5.01 -2.48 -7.70
C TYR A 340 -4.57 -3.95 -7.75
N ILE A 341 -3.58 -4.31 -6.93
CA ILE A 341 -3.09 -5.69 -6.75
C ILE A 341 -3.12 -6.09 -5.26
N ALA A 342 -3.46 -7.34 -4.98
CA ALA A 342 -3.44 -7.93 -3.64
C ALA A 342 -2.20 -8.80 -3.43
N ASP A 343 -1.59 -8.68 -2.25
CA ASP A 343 -0.57 -9.62 -1.76
C ASP A 343 -1.12 -10.39 -0.55
N GLN A 344 -1.24 -11.72 -0.72
CA GLN A 344 -1.62 -12.68 0.31
C GLN A 344 -0.60 -12.74 1.45
N VAL A 345 0.69 -12.51 1.19
CA VAL A 345 1.78 -12.74 2.16
C VAL A 345 1.92 -11.57 3.15
N SER A 346 1.94 -10.33 2.67
CA SER A 346 1.85 -9.15 3.54
C SER A 346 0.42 -8.86 4.02
N ASN A 347 -0.60 -9.47 3.38
CA ASN A 347 -2.01 -9.13 3.55
C ASN A 347 -2.26 -7.63 3.32
N ALA A 348 -1.98 -7.19 2.09
CA ALA A 348 -2.17 -5.82 1.66
C ALA A 348 -2.83 -5.75 0.28
N ILE A 349 -3.41 -4.59 -0.02
CA ILE A 349 -3.83 -4.19 -1.36
C ILE A 349 -3.05 -2.91 -1.69
N TYR A 350 -2.52 -2.85 -2.90
CA TYR A 350 -1.68 -1.76 -3.39
C TYR A 350 -2.30 -1.19 -4.67
N PRO A 351 -2.43 0.14 -4.82
CA PRO A 351 -2.74 0.74 -6.12
C PRO A 351 -1.59 0.48 -7.11
N LEU A 352 -1.93 0.31 -8.38
CA LEU A 352 -0.98 0.08 -9.47
C LEU A 352 -0.72 1.43 -10.18
N ILE A 353 0.49 1.98 -10.00
CA ILE A 353 0.82 3.36 -10.39
C ILE A 353 1.81 3.41 -11.55
N ASP A 354 1.42 4.02 -12.67
CA ASP A 354 2.32 4.28 -13.80
C ASP A 354 3.25 5.47 -13.56
N GLN A 355 4.55 5.19 -13.41
CA GLN A 355 5.58 6.22 -13.33
C GLN A 355 6.14 6.64 -14.70
N ARG A 356 5.81 5.97 -15.81
CA ARG A 356 6.38 6.26 -17.15
C ARG A 356 6.04 7.67 -17.65
N ASN A 357 4.89 8.20 -17.24
CA ASN A 357 4.47 9.59 -17.50
C ASN A 357 4.73 10.55 -16.32
N GLN A 358 5.22 10.06 -15.17
CA GLN A 358 5.75 10.92 -14.14
C GLN A 358 7.22 11.22 -14.46
N THR A 359 7.45 12.29 -15.23
CA THR A 359 8.72 13.03 -15.15
C THR A 359 8.99 13.31 -13.67
N ALA A 360 10.01 12.67 -13.10
CA ALA A 360 10.18 12.54 -11.65
C ALA A 360 9.93 13.88 -10.95
N GLN A 361 8.83 13.96 -10.18
CA GLN A 361 8.33 15.25 -9.69
C GLN A 361 9.43 15.95 -8.90
N PRO A 362 9.74 17.22 -9.23
CA PRO A 362 10.83 17.92 -8.58
C PRO A 362 10.61 17.95 -7.06
N SER A 363 11.69 17.79 -6.31
CA SER A 363 11.67 17.98 -4.87
C SER A 363 11.86 19.46 -4.58
N VAL A 364 10.92 20.06 -3.84
CA VAL A 364 10.97 21.45 -3.39
C VAL A 364 11.57 21.56 -1.98
N GLN A 365 12.55 22.44 -1.81
CA GLN A 365 13.33 22.57 -0.57
C GLN A 365 13.93 23.95 -0.41
N TRP A 366 14.34 24.33 0.80
CA TRP A 366 15.21 25.50 0.98
C TRP A 366 16.59 25.23 0.35
N SER A 367 17.26 26.27 -0.14
CA SER A 367 18.64 26.14 -0.64
C SER A 367 19.65 25.89 0.48
N GLU A 368 19.39 26.44 1.67
CA GLU A 368 20.22 26.33 2.87
C GLU A 368 19.36 25.90 4.06
N ALA A 369 19.96 25.24 5.04
CA ALA A 369 19.30 24.81 6.28
C ALA A 369 19.30 25.89 7.38
N ALA A 370 20.13 26.92 7.23
CA ALA A 370 20.18 28.08 8.10
C ALA A 370 20.57 29.34 7.31
N TYR A 371 20.07 30.50 7.75
CA TYR A 371 20.46 31.83 7.28
C TYR A 371 20.81 32.69 8.50
N GLU A 372 21.83 33.54 8.39
CA GLU A 372 22.24 34.47 9.44
C GLU A 372 22.30 35.89 8.85
N THR A 373 21.84 36.89 9.60
CA THR A 373 21.78 38.30 9.17
C THR A 373 21.87 39.23 10.38
N PRO A 374 22.47 40.42 10.28
CA PRO A 374 22.22 41.49 11.25
C PRO A 374 20.78 42.02 11.12
N GLU A 375 20.26 42.62 12.19
CA GLU A 375 18.99 43.35 12.19
C GLU A 375 18.96 44.49 11.15
N SER A 376 20.07 45.23 11.05
CA SER A 376 20.27 46.38 10.15
C SER A 376 20.24 46.04 8.65
N ALA A 377 20.06 44.77 8.29
CA ALA A 377 19.75 44.35 6.92
C ALA A 377 18.31 44.70 6.49
N VAL A 378 17.36 44.83 7.43
CA VAL A 378 15.93 45.14 7.24
C VAL A 378 15.13 44.11 6.40
N THR A 379 15.77 43.29 5.56
CA THR A 379 15.14 42.22 4.76
C THR A 379 16.08 41.05 4.49
N VAL A 380 15.55 39.83 4.41
CA VAL A 380 16.31 38.60 4.10
C VAL A 380 15.71 37.88 2.89
N PRO A 381 16.48 37.68 1.79
CA PRO A 381 16.04 36.88 0.65
C PRO A 381 16.33 35.38 0.88
N LEU A 382 15.31 34.65 1.33
CA LEU A 382 15.36 33.21 1.56
C LEU A 382 15.00 32.48 0.25
N THR A 383 15.85 31.55 -0.20
CA THR A 383 15.68 30.88 -1.49
C THR A 383 15.13 29.46 -1.33
N VAL A 384 14.14 29.13 -2.16
CA VAL A 384 13.52 27.81 -2.30
C VAL A 384 13.78 27.30 -3.72
N THR A 385 14.17 26.04 -3.84
CA THR A 385 14.65 25.43 -5.09
C THR A 385 13.82 24.21 -5.49
N LEU A 386 13.81 23.90 -6.79
CA LEU A 386 13.35 22.62 -7.35
C LEU A 386 14.55 21.83 -7.88
N SER A 387 14.54 20.50 -7.71
CA SER A 387 15.62 19.63 -8.22
C SER A 387 15.66 19.48 -9.75
N THR A 388 14.58 19.82 -10.46
CA THR A 388 14.50 19.88 -11.92
C THR A 388 13.46 20.93 -12.35
N THR A 389 13.46 21.36 -13.61
CA THR A 389 12.33 22.12 -14.16
C THR A 389 11.07 21.27 -14.24
N SER A 390 9.92 21.93 -14.27
CA SER A 390 8.61 21.32 -14.55
C SER A 390 7.90 22.13 -15.63
N THR A 391 7.16 21.42 -16.50
CA THR A 391 6.27 22.04 -17.50
C THR A 391 4.96 22.56 -16.89
N GLN A 392 4.71 22.25 -15.61
CA GLN A 392 3.51 22.63 -14.86
C GLN A 392 3.84 23.70 -13.81
N THR A 393 2.84 24.48 -13.41
CA THR A 393 2.97 25.40 -12.26
C THR A 393 3.02 24.60 -10.97
N ILE A 394 4.01 24.88 -10.13
CA ILE A 394 4.17 24.26 -8.80
C ILE A 394 3.84 25.28 -7.72
N LEU A 395 3.10 24.84 -6.71
CA LEU A 395 2.80 25.61 -5.50
C LEU A 395 3.43 24.92 -4.30
N VAL A 396 3.90 25.70 -3.32
CA VAL A 396 4.33 25.20 -2.01
C VAL A 396 3.98 26.22 -0.94
N ASP A 397 3.36 25.79 0.14
CA ASP A 397 3.09 26.66 1.29
C ASP A 397 4.33 26.80 2.15
N TYR A 398 4.46 27.94 2.84
CA TYR A 398 5.42 28.13 3.93
C TYR A 398 4.72 28.66 5.17
N ALA A 399 5.19 28.22 6.34
CA ALA A 399 4.75 28.73 7.62
C ALA A 399 5.91 28.73 8.63
N ALA A 400 5.98 29.78 9.46
CA ALA A 400 6.83 29.79 10.64
C ALA A 400 6.24 28.92 11.76
N ASP A 401 7.04 28.72 12.81
CA ASP A 401 6.62 28.04 14.03
C ASP A 401 5.63 28.88 14.87
N GLN A 402 5.19 28.33 16.01
CA GLN A 402 4.16 28.97 16.85
C GLN A 402 4.59 30.33 17.44
N SER A 403 5.88 30.61 17.60
CA SER A 403 6.37 31.90 18.07
C SER A 403 6.14 33.03 17.04
N HIS A 404 6.19 32.70 15.74
CA HIS A 404 6.10 33.66 14.63
C HIS A 404 4.92 33.37 13.68
N ALA A 405 3.85 32.75 14.16
CA ALA A 405 2.74 32.19 13.36
C ALA A 405 1.98 33.16 12.43
N ALA A 406 2.26 34.46 12.47
CA ALA A 406 1.80 35.43 11.46
C ALA A 406 2.53 35.30 10.12
N ILE A 407 3.74 34.73 10.10
CA ILE A 407 4.57 34.54 8.89
C ILE A 407 4.13 33.25 8.19
N SER A 408 3.30 33.39 7.17
CA SER A 408 2.89 32.29 6.29
C SER A 408 2.51 32.78 4.88
N GLY A 409 2.42 31.87 3.92
CA GLY A 409 1.98 32.16 2.56
C GLY A 409 2.24 31.00 1.60
N THR A 410 2.10 31.23 0.30
CA THR A 410 2.33 30.24 -0.76
C THR A 410 3.32 30.80 -1.78
N LEU A 411 4.38 30.04 -2.07
CA LEU A 411 5.30 30.32 -3.18
C LEU A 411 4.80 29.65 -4.46
N THR A 412 5.08 30.28 -5.60
CA THR A 412 4.69 29.78 -6.93
C THR A 412 5.91 29.69 -7.84
N PHE A 413 6.15 28.51 -8.40
CA PHE A 413 7.08 28.30 -9.49
C PHE A 413 6.28 28.20 -10.79
N THR A 414 6.57 29.10 -11.73
CA THR A 414 6.02 29.04 -13.09
C THR A 414 6.69 27.93 -13.91
N PRO A 415 6.11 27.47 -15.03
CA PRO A 415 6.76 26.48 -15.89
C PRO A 415 8.19 26.87 -16.29
N GLU A 416 9.09 25.90 -16.27
CA GLU A 416 10.55 26.04 -16.44
C GLU A 416 11.30 26.88 -15.37
N GLN A 417 10.65 27.28 -14.28
CA GLN A 417 11.29 27.96 -13.14
C GLN A 417 11.76 26.95 -12.08
N THR A 418 13.01 27.04 -11.61
CA THR A 418 13.57 26.19 -10.53
C THR A 418 13.90 26.92 -9.24
N LEU A 419 13.72 28.24 -9.18
CA LEU A 419 14.07 29.09 -8.03
C LEU A 419 12.92 30.02 -7.69
N ALA A 420 12.56 30.11 -6.41
CA ALA A 420 11.67 31.11 -5.85
C ALA A 420 12.33 31.77 -4.62
N THR A 421 11.95 33.00 -4.31
CA THR A 421 12.51 33.76 -3.18
C THR A 421 11.40 34.29 -2.30
N LEU A 422 11.44 33.92 -1.02
CA LEU A 422 10.68 34.57 0.05
C LEU A 422 11.52 35.73 0.57
N VAL A 423 10.96 36.93 0.63
CA VAL A 423 11.60 38.08 1.29
C VAL A 423 10.99 38.25 2.67
N LEU A 424 11.73 37.84 3.70
CA LEU A 424 11.41 38.15 5.09
C LEU A 424 11.73 39.64 5.34
N SER A 425 10.91 40.31 6.15
CA SER A 425 11.18 41.68 6.62
C SER A 425 11.56 41.63 8.10
N ILE A 426 12.53 42.46 8.48
CA ILE A 426 13.08 42.59 9.84
C ILE A 426 12.79 44.02 10.33
N THR A 427 12.66 44.18 11.65
CA THR A 427 12.65 45.50 12.30
C THR A 427 14.06 45.78 12.83
N ASP A 428 14.57 46.96 12.55
CA ASP A 428 15.89 47.50 12.90
C ASP A 428 15.63 48.63 13.91
N ASP A 429 16.15 48.55 15.15
CA ASP A 429 16.01 49.67 16.11
C ASP A 429 17.31 50.14 16.82
N THR A 430 17.38 50.17 18.15
CA THR A 430 18.48 50.76 18.98
C THR A 430 18.51 50.17 20.41
N LEU A 431 18.03 48.94 20.61
CA LEU A 431 17.79 48.32 21.92
C LEU A 431 18.50 46.96 22.05
N PRO A 432 19.63 46.87 22.79
CA PRO A 432 20.38 45.62 22.96
C PRO A 432 19.54 44.44 23.46
N GLU A 433 19.22 43.48 22.58
CA GLU A 433 18.31 42.35 22.80
C GLU A 433 18.88 41.01 22.27
N PRO A 434 18.31 39.84 22.60
CA PRO A 434 18.91 38.55 22.23
C PRO A 434 18.62 38.18 20.77
N ASP A 435 19.61 37.61 20.07
CA ASP A 435 19.47 37.06 18.72
C ASP A 435 18.14 36.29 18.53
N GLU A 436 17.30 36.74 17.59
CA GLU A 436 16.03 36.09 17.29
C GLU A 436 16.23 34.88 16.36
N MET A 437 15.40 33.84 16.54
CA MET A 437 15.39 32.67 15.67
C MET A 437 13.98 32.38 15.17
N ILE A 438 13.83 32.36 13.84
CA ILE A 438 12.56 32.06 13.14
C ILE A 438 12.73 30.74 12.38
N VAL A 439 11.89 29.74 12.63
CA VAL A 439 11.95 28.45 11.94
C VAL A 439 10.85 28.34 10.90
N LEU A 440 11.23 28.31 9.61
CA LEU A 440 10.32 28.28 8.47
C LEU A 440 10.26 26.89 7.82
N ASN A 441 9.05 26.37 7.66
CA ASN A 441 8.78 25.02 7.14
C ASN A 441 8.03 25.09 5.81
N LEU A 442 8.41 24.24 4.85
CA LEU A 442 7.69 24.05 3.59
C LEU A 442 6.60 22.97 3.74
N LEU A 443 5.42 23.23 3.18
CA LEU A 443 4.20 22.47 3.38
C LEU A 443 3.42 22.32 2.05
N ASN A 444 2.51 21.34 2.01
CA ASN A 444 1.47 21.19 0.98
C ASN A 444 1.91 21.36 -0.50
N PRO A 445 3.02 20.77 -0.96
CA PRO A 445 3.48 20.98 -2.34
C PRO A 445 2.49 20.39 -3.35
N THR A 446 2.23 21.13 -4.43
CA THR A 446 1.38 20.72 -5.55
C THR A 446 2.25 20.58 -6.80
N GLY A 447 2.29 19.37 -7.39
CA GLY A 447 3.14 19.05 -8.55
C GLY A 447 4.63 18.84 -8.22
N ALA A 448 4.96 18.73 -6.94
CA ALA A 448 6.31 18.56 -6.40
C ALA A 448 6.29 17.71 -5.12
N THR A 449 7.43 17.14 -4.75
CA THR A 449 7.62 16.42 -3.47
C THR A 449 8.40 17.30 -2.47
N LEU A 450 8.33 17.05 -1.16
CA LEU A 450 9.21 17.77 -0.21
C LEU A 450 10.63 17.20 -0.25
N GLY A 451 11.61 18.07 -0.45
CA GLY A 451 13.04 17.74 -0.44
C GLY A 451 13.70 17.90 0.94
N ASN A 452 15.02 18.10 0.96
CA ASN A 452 15.80 18.25 2.19
C ASN A 452 16.91 19.30 1.98
N PRO A 453 16.90 20.45 2.68
CA PRO A 453 16.07 20.79 3.85
C PRO A 453 14.62 21.24 3.56
N VAL A 454 13.66 20.66 4.29
CA VAL A 454 12.25 21.08 4.34
C VAL A 454 12.01 22.24 5.33
N SER A 455 12.92 22.42 6.27
CA SER A 455 12.88 23.41 7.34
C SER A 455 14.18 24.22 7.31
N THR A 456 14.10 25.54 7.49
CA THR A 456 15.28 26.41 7.65
C THR A 456 15.11 27.30 8.88
N THR A 457 16.20 27.53 9.61
CA THR A 457 16.26 28.56 10.64
C THR A 457 16.77 29.87 10.04
N VAL A 458 16.20 31.00 10.44
CA VAL A 458 16.77 32.32 10.20
C VAL A 458 17.15 32.91 11.55
N THR A 459 18.44 33.17 11.75
CA THR A 459 18.96 33.88 12.92
C THR A 459 19.11 35.35 12.57
N ILE A 460 18.46 36.21 13.34
CA ILE A 460 18.65 37.66 13.31
C ILE A 460 19.60 37.99 14.46
N LEU A 461 20.75 38.56 14.13
CA LEU A 461 21.79 38.94 15.07
C LEU A 461 21.54 40.38 15.53
N ASP A 462 21.57 40.60 16.85
CA ASP A 462 21.68 41.93 17.45
C ASP A 462 23.03 42.56 17.03
N ASP A 463 23.00 43.82 16.57
CA ASP A 463 24.22 44.60 16.29
C ASP A 463 24.46 45.80 17.23
N ASP A 464 23.60 45.92 18.26
CA ASP A 464 23.64 46.94 19.33
C ASP A 464 24.49 46.58 20.57
N ARG A 465 24.81 45.30 20.81
CA ARG A 465 25.55 44.85 22.00
C ARG A 465 27.04 45.20 21.98
N GLY A 466 27.47 45.97 22.98
CA GLY A 466 28.88 46.25 23.25
C GLY A 466 29.61 45.12 23.99
N ASP A 467 30.78 44.72 23.46
CA ASP A 467 31.65 43.64 23.98
C ASP A 467 31.92 43.70 25.50
N GLY A 468 31.65 42.59 26.21
CA GLY A 468 32.03 42.38 27.61
C GLY A 468 32.82 41.08 27.80
N LEU A 469 34.06 41.17 28.30
CA LEU A 469 34.99 40.02 28.39
C LEU A 469 35.10 39.47 29.83
N LEU A 470 35.09 38.13 29.97
CA LEU A 470 35.26 37.41 31.24
C LEU A 470 36.73 37.03 31.50
N ASP A 471 37.20 37.10 32.75
CA ASP A 471 38.56 36.69 33.17
C ASP A 471 38.50 35.76 34.41
N ILE A 472 39.27 34.67 34.41
CA ILE A 472 39.30 33.65 35.46
C ILE A 472 40.75 33.19 35.72
N ASN A 473 41.25 33.44 36.94
CA ASN A 473 42.60 33.08 37.34
C ASN A 473 42.73 31.61 37.79
N HIS A 474 43.55 30.83 37.07
CA HIS A 474 43.80 29.41 37.34
C HIS A 474 44.58 29.13 38.63
N THR A 475 44.11 28.15 39.43
CA THR A 475 44.96 27.32 40.30
C THR A 475 44.47 25.86 40.28
N ASN A 476 45.39 24.89 40.32
CA ASN A 476 45.05 23.46 40.22
C ASN A 476 44.55 22.91 41.58
N GLY A 477 43.28 22.55 41.65
CA GLY A 477 42.62 22.08 42.88
C GLY A 477 42.67 20.57 43.11
N GLN A 478 42.67 20.17 44.38
CA GLN A 478 42.35 18.81 44.84
C GLN A 478 40.83 18.65 45.07
N PRO A 479 40.28 17.43 45.20
CA PRO A 479 38.87 17.24 45.55
C PRO A 479 38.43 18.05 46.78
N GLY A 480 37.29 18.74 46.68
CA GLY A 480 36.78 19.63 47.72
C GLY A 480 37.34 21.07 47.70
N SER A 481 38.22 21.41 46.76
CA SER A 481 38.67 22.80 46.53
C SER A 481 37.49 23.74 46.23
N THR A 482 37.61 25.00 46.64
CA THR A 482 36.61 26.04 46.38
C THR A 482 37.21 27.08 45.43
N PHE A 483 36.48 27.37 44.35
CA PHE A 483 36.86 28.38 43.35
C PHE A 483 36.03 29.64 43.58
N VAL A 484 36.61 30.82 43.32
CA VAL A 484 35.92 32.10 43.44
C VAL A 484 35.90 32.75 42.07
N VAL A 485 34.69 32.92 41.51
CA VAL A 485 34.43 33.75 40.33
C VAL A 485 34.08 35.15 40.82
N SER A 486 34.59 36.19 40.17
CA SER A 486 34.33 37.58 40.55
C SER A 486 34.24 38.51 39.33
N GLY A 487 33.04 38.58 38.75
CA GLY A 487 32.60 39.65 37.86
C GLY A 487 31.37 40.33 38.47
N SER A 488 31.20 41.64 38.26
CA SER A 488 30.09 42.41 38.85
C SER A 488 28.72 42.08 38.26
N ASP A 489 28.69 41.53 37.04
CA ASP A 489 27.51 41.54 36.18
C ASP A 489 27.04 40.12 35.78
N PHE A 490 27.55 39.09 36.46
CA PHE A 490 27.11 37.70 36.25
C PHE A 490 25.76 37.44 36.93
N VAL A 491 24.70 37.33 36.12
CA VAL A 491 23.34 36.98 36.56
C VAL A 491 23.03 35.52 36.16
N PRO A 492 22.97 34.57 37.11
CA PRO A 492 22.78 33.15 36.80
C PRO A 492 21.33 32.86 36.35
N SER A 493 21.11 32.95 35.04
CA SER A 493 19.85 32.59 34.37
C SER A 493 20.01 31.52 33.30
N SER A 494 21.21 31.35 32.73
CA SER A 494 21.56 30.25 31.82
C SER A 494 21.97 28.98 32.57
N MET A 495 21.70 27.81 31.98
CA MET A 495 22.11 26.52 32.55
C MET A 495 23.62 26.32 32.41
N VAL A 496 24.32 26.18 33.54
CA VAL A 496 25.76 25.83 33.56
C VAL A 496 25.94 24.41 33.01
N GLN A 497 26.29 24.32 31.73
CA GLN A 497 26.66 23.07 31.06
C GLN A 497 28.01 22.58 31.58
N VAL A 498 28.05 21.40 32.20
CA VAL A 498 29.28 20.78 32.70
C VAL A 498 29.56 19.48 31.95
N GLN A 499 30.56 19.52 31.06
CA GLN A 499 31.09 18.30 30.45
C GLN A 499 32.27 17.73 31.25
N VAL A 500 32.35 16.40 31.27
CA VAL A 500 33.40 15.62 31.94
C VAL A 500 34.02 14.67 30.91
N SER A 501 35.35 14.68 30.81
CA SER A 501 36.10 13.81 29.90
C SER A 501 37.13 12.98 30.68
N PRO A 502 37.34 11.68 30.36
CA PRO A 502 36.69 10.91 29.29
C PRO A 502 35.23 10.49 29.62
N PRO A 503 34.39 10.23 28.60
CA PRO A 503 33.03 9.70 28.79
C PRO A 503 33.04 8.27 29.38
N PRO A 504 31.96 7.85 30.07
CA PRO A 504 31.92 6.60 30.83
C PRO A 504 32.02 5.35 29.93
N SER A 505 33.10 4.59 30.08
CA SER A 505 33.29 3.31 29.40
C SER A 505 32.67 2.16 30.19
N ILE A 506 31.65 1.51 29.59
CA ILE A 506 30.96 0.30 30.07
C ILE A 506 29.95 0.57 31.21
N LEU A 507 28.87 -0.23 31.21
CA LEU A 507 27.69 -0.12 32.06
C LEU A 507 28.01 -0.25 33.57
N GLN A 508 27.17 0.36 34.40
CA GLN A 508 27.21 0.37 35.89
C GLN A 508 28.22 1.32 36.57
N GLN A 509 28.50 2.49 36.01
CA GLN A 509 28.99 3.64 36.79
C GLN A 509 28.08 4.86 36.62
N THR A 510 27.57 5.38 37.74
CA THR A 510 26.86 6.66 37.79
C THR A 510 27.81 7.74 38.30
N ARG A 511 27.83 8.88 37.62
CA ARG A 511 28.66 10.06 37.94
C ARG A 511 27.74 11.26 38.00
N SER A 512 27.84 12.07 39.05
CA SER A 512 27.05 13.30 39.18
C SER A 512 27.92 14.45 39.69
N ILE A 513 27.66 15.65 39.19
CA ILE A 513 28.23 16.89 39.72
C ILE A 513 27.06 17.68 40.31
N THR A 514 27.19 18.06 41.58
CA THR A 514 26.22 18.94 42.24
C THR A 514 26.81 20.34 42.31
N VAL A 515 26.01 21.36 41.97
CA VAL A 515 26.36 22.76 42.19
C VAL A 515 25.70 23.20 43.51
N GLU A 516 26.52 23.50 44.52
CA GLU A 516 26.07 24.12 45.77
C GLU A 516 26.31 25.63 45.69
N THR A 517 25.35 26.45 46.11
CA THR A 517 25.52 27.91 46.23
C THR A 517 25.51 28.31 47.69
N ASP A 518 26.47 29.12 48.12
CA ASP A 518 26.51 29.67 49.48
C ASP A 518 25.62 30.92 49.64
N THR A 519 25.42 31.39 50.87
CA THR A 519 24.55 32.56 51.16
C THR A 519 25.14 33.90 50.70
N ASN A 520 26.32 33.90 50.07
CA ASN A 520 27.01 35.07 49.53
C ASN A 520 27.08 35.04 47.99
N GLY A 521 26.49 34.03 47.34
CA GLY A 521 26.51 33.86 45.88
C GLY A 521 27.76 33.15 45.34
N GLN A 522 28.58 32.52 46.17
CA GLN A 522 29.70 31.70 45.71
C GLN A 522 29.24 30.26 45.41
N PHE A 523 29.68 29.72 44.28
CA PHE A 523 29.34 28.38 43.84
C PHE A 523 30.45 27.37 44.16
N ARG A 524 30.08 26.15 44.56
CA ARG A 524 30.97 25.01 44.81
C ARG A 524 30.53 23.83 43.97
N LEU A 525 31.48 23.15 43.33
CA LEU A 525 31.24 22.00 42.46
C LEU A 525 31.68 20.73 43.17
N LEU A 526 30.73 19.81 43.43
CA LEU A 526 30.97 18.55 44.11
C LEU A 526 30.78 17.38 43.14
N LEU A 527 31.88 16.76 42.72
CA LEU A 527 31.89 15.52 41.92
C LEU A 527 31.66 14.31 42.82
N THR A 528 30.68 13.47 42.46
CA THR A 528 30.34 12.22 43.15
C THR A 528 30.36 11.06 42.16
N THR A 529 30.96 9.93 42.54
CA THR A 529 31.13 8.74 41.70
C THR A 529 30.71 7.48 42.43
N THR A 530 29.91 6.62 41.81
CA THR A 530 29.59 5.29 42.38
C THR A 530 30.64 4.26 41.96
N GLY A 531 31.42 3.74 42.92
CA GLY A 531 32.38 2.66 42.70
C GLY A 531 33.83 3.05 42.99
N ALA A 532 34.76 2.21 42.54
CA ALA A 532 36.19 2.47 42.60
C ALA A 532 36.65 3.12 41.29
N ASP A 533 37.12 4.36 41.36
CA ASP A 533 37.58 5.11 40.19
C ASP A 533 38.81 5.96 40.52
N THR A 534 39.79 5.93 39.63
CA THR A 534 41.12 6.56 39.82
C THR A 534 41.56 7.25 38.52
N GLY A 535 40.69 8.11 37.98
CA GLY A 535 40.95 8.93 36.81
C GLY A 535 41.39 10.36 37.14
N THR A 536 41.64 11.13 36.09
CA THR A 536 41.89 12.56 36.12
C THR A 536 41.00 13.21 35.07
N TYR A 537 40.15 14.14 35.49
CA TYR A 537 39.00 14.62 34.69
C TYR A 537 39.13 16.10 34.41
N THR A 538 38.83 16.49 33.18
CA THR A 538 38.61 17.90 32.84
C THR A 538 37.15 18.25 33.08
N VAL A 539 36.92 19.35 33.80
CA VAL A 539 35.64 20.01 33.99
C VAL A 539 35.66 21.30 33.18
N THR A 540 34.65 21.51 32.35
CA THR A 540 34.49 22.75 31.56
C THR A 540 33.22 23.46 31.98
N VAL A 541 33.28 24.78 32.09
CA VAL A 541 32.17 25.69 32.41
C VAL A 541 32.05 26.72 31.29
N ALA A 542 30.83 26.96 30.83
CA ALA A 542 30.47 27.96 29.84
C ALA A 542 29.19 28.68 30.30
N ASP A 543 29.09 29.99 30.03
CA ASP A 543 27.89 30.81 30.23
C ASP A 543 27.06 30.97 28.94
N SER A 544 27.71 30.76 27.79
CA SER A 544 27.24 31.01 26.43
C SER A 544 27.91 30.04 25.43
N PRO A 545 27.32 29.80 24.24
CA PRO A 545 27.92 28.92 23.23
C PRO A 545 29.24 29.49 22.68
N GLY A 546 30.37 28.86 23.05
CA GLY A 546 31.71 29.18 22.53
C GLY A 546 32.67 29.81 23.54
N VAL A 547 32.17 30.43 24.63
CA VAL A 547 33.01 30.95 25.72
C VAL A 547 33.12 29.91 26.83
N ALA A 548 34.29 29.29 26.98
CA ALA A 548 34.47 28.14 27.86
C ALA A 548 35.80 28.18 28.64
N THR A 549 35.75 27.91 29.95
CA THR A 549 36.92 27.78 30.82
C THR A 549 37.01 26.35 31.38
N SER A 550 38.20 25.75 31.38
CA SER A 550 38.42 24.33 31.72
C SER A 550 39.50 24.12 32.78
N PHE A 551 39.27 23.23 33.74
CA PHE A 551 40.21 22.88 34.81
C PHE A 551 40.16 21.38 35.14
N THR A 552 41.08 20.87 35.97
CA THR A 552 41.31 19.42 36.12
C THR A 552 41.23 18.94 37.58
N LEU A 553 40.64 17.76 37.80
CA LEU A 553 40.40 17.10 39.11
C LEU A 553 40.82 15.61 39.08
N ALA A 554 40.89 14.92 40.23
CA ALA A 554 41.20 13.47 40.33
C ALA A 554 40.32 12.77 41.40
N ALA A 555 40.18 11.42 41.37
CA ALA A 555 39.30 10.67 42.28
C ALA A 555 39.98 9.53 43.06
N ASP A 556 39.27 9.01 44.07
CA ASP A 556 39.64 7.90 44.97
C ASP A 556 38.41 7.01 45.28
N ALA A 557 38.59 5.81 45.83
CA ALA A 557 37.76 4.64 45.49
C ALA A 557 37.09 3.86 46.66
N ALA A 558 35.75 3.70 46.67
CA ALA A 558 35.06 2.74 47.57
C ALA A 558 33.60 2.30 47.19
N LEU A 559 33.43 0.99 46.94
CA LEU A 559 32.33 0.07 47.40
C LEU A 559 30.85 0.13 46.88
N ARG A 560 30.51 -0.90 46.06
CA ARG A 560 29.39 -1.91 46.16
C ARG A 560 27.89 -1.64 45.78
N GLU A 561 27.50 -2.29 44.67
CA GLU A 561 26.33 -3.20 44.41
C GLU A 561 24.83 -2.74 44.50
N PRO A 562 23.93 -3.24 43.59
CA PRO A 562 22.50 -2.84 43.47
C PRO A 562 21.49 -3.93 43.95
N PRO A 563 20.14 -3.73 43.89
CA PRO A 563 19.28 -3.90 42.68
C PRO A 563 18.06 -2.90 42.66
N ALA A 564 16.90 -3.01 41.96
CA ALA A 564 16.29 -4.03 41.07
C ALA A 564 15.15 -3.46 40.14
N ASP A 565 14.96 -4.09 38.97
CA ASP A 565 13.70 -4.52 38.30
C ASP A 565 12.60 -3.56 37.72
N SER A 566 11.79 -4.17 36.82
CA SER A 566 10.52 -3.75 36.18
C SER A 566 10.56 -2.78 34.98
N ALA A 567 9.51 -2.86 34.13
CA ALA A 567 9.45 -2.32 32.77
C ALA A 567 8.06 -1.79 32.41
N ASP A 568 7.95 -1.04 31.31
CA ASP A 568 6.86 -1.14 30.32
C ASP A 568 7.27 -0.46 29.00
N LEU A 569 6.62 -0.85 27.89
CA LEU A 569 6.76 -0.23 26.56
C LEU A 569 5.41 0.33 26.08
N PRO A 570 5.40 1.43 25.31
CA PRO A 570 4.16 2.13 24.95
C PRO A 570 3.30 1.38 23.92
N VAL A 571 2.00 1.66 23.98
CA VAL A 571 0.97 1.13 23.08
C VAL A 571 1.15 1.67 21.65
N LEU A 572 1.03 0.79 20.66
CA LEU A 572 0.89 1.19 19.25
C LEU A 572 -0.58 1.45 18.93
N ASN A 573 -0.88 2.56 18.26
CA ASN A 573 -2.23 2.93 17.83
C ASN A 573 -2.11 3.79 16.56
N LEU A 574 -2.85 3.46 15.49
CA LEU A 574 -3.26 4.33 14.37
C LEU A 574 -3.82 3.46 13.23
N GLY A 575 -4.79 4.00 12.48
CA GLY A 575 -5.16 3.47 11.16
C GLY A 575 -4.09 3.83 10.13
N GLN A 576 -3.80 2.93 9.20
CA GLN A 576 -2.84 3.15 8.13
C GLN A 576 -3.57 3.37 6.80
N GLN A 577 -3.05 4.27 5.97
CA GLN A 577 -3.37 4.29 4.53
C GLN A 577 -2.84 3.02 3.86
N LEU A 578 -3.46 2.62 2.75
CA LEU A 578 -2.94 1.51 1.93
C LEU A 578 -1.47 1.75 1.52
N PRO A 579 -0.60 0.73 1.63
CA PRO A 579 0.75 0.82 1.09
C PRO A 579 0.69 0.88 -0.45
N THR A 580 1.72 1.45 -1.08
CA THR A 580 1.76 1.72 -2.53
C THR A 580 2.88 0.95 -3.22
N VAL A 581 2.61 0.43 -4.42
CA VAL A 581 3.59 -0.19 -5.33
C VAL A 581 3.66 0.65 -6.61
N TYR A 582 4.85 0.72 -7.21
CA TYR A 582 5.16 1.62 -8.31
C TYR A 582 5.61 0.83 -9.55
N LEU A 583 5.04 1.09 -10.72
CA LEU A 583 5.54 0.55 -11.98
C LEU A 583 6.90 1.21 -12.30
N PRO A 584 7.99 0.44 -12.52
CA PRO A 584 9.30 1.00 -12.87
C PRO A 584 9.30 1.66 -14.25
N LEU A 585 10.29 2.54 -14.48
CA LEU A 585 10.56 3.17 -15.77
C LEU A 585 11.14 2.16 -16.78
N ILE A 586 10.27 1.35 -17.37
CA ILE A 586 10.62 0.45 -18.48
C ILE A 586 10.72 1.27 -19.76
N THR A 587 11.95 1.37 -20.27
CA THR A 587 12.22 2.06 -21.54
C THR A 587 11.76 1.19 -22.71
N ARG A 588 10.79 1.68 -23.48
CA ARG A 588 10.47 1.12 -24.80
C ARG A 588 11.76 1.00 -25.63
N GLN A 589 12.15 -0.23 -25.99
CA GLN A 589 12.94 -0.45 -27.19
C GLN A 589 11.96 -0.54 -28.35
N GLY A 590 12.17 0.26 -29.39
CA GLY A 590 11.37 0.28 -30.62
C GLY A 590 12.24 0.13 -31.86
#